data_AF-A0A7L6WIV5-F1
#
_entry.id   AF-A0A7L6WIV5-F1
#
_cell.length_a   1.000
_cell.length_b   1.000
_cell.length_c   1.000
_cell.angle_alpha   90.00
_cell.angle_beta   90.00
_cell.angle_gamma   90.00
#
_symmetry.space_group_name_H-M   'P 1'
#
loop_
_entity.id
_entity.type
_entity.pdbx_description
1 polymer ?
#
loop_
_entity_poly.entity_id
_entity_poly.type
_entity_poly.pdbx_seq_one_letter_code
_entity_poly.pdbx_strand_id
1 'polypeptide(L)'
;MNPITFTLIVFIIAIGTYIFLKAQGNWRKALVELIRALAVIFGCIARIGEFFGGVFRHMSNGLKSFDEESNLEAIKEHENQKEDLARAGRIIYSEFGALRNSDEQVKKLLHNFYYDSLSNTYKIAFARFMEISEREGIISKLREVANSAIADNMYYVAEITSPQLANGTGGYYISKVIFDLKSNNEQRERRLAQHTEREHSEVDSVESVMD
;
A
#
# COMPACT_ATOMS: atom_id res chain seq x y z
N MET A 1 13.49 -14.78 -47.04
CA MET A 1 14.26 -13.52 -46.98
C MET A 1 13.56 -12.60 -45.99
N ASN A 2 14.25 -12.04 -44.98
CA ASN A 2 13.61 -11.18 -43.98
C ASN A 2 13.01 -9.93 -44.68
N PRO A 3 11.74 -9.55 -44.44
CA PRO A 3 11.11 -8.39 -45.07
C PRO A 3 11.93 -7.12 -44.90
N ILE A 4 12.60 -6.94 -43.76
CA ILE A 4 13.49 -5.81 -43.50
C ILE A 4 14.66 -5.81 -44.49
N THR A 5 15.29 -6.97 -44.69
CA THR A 5 16.42 -7.14 -45.61
C THR A 5 16.01 -6.93 -47.06
N PHE A 6 14.81 -7.39 -47.46
CA PHE A 6 14.26 -7.17 -48.80
C PHE A 6 14.04 -5.68 -49.07
N THR A 7 13.39 -4.96 -48.15
CA THR A 7 13.16 -3.51 -48.28
C THR A 7 14.47 -2.73 -48.34
N LEU A 8 15.47 -3.10 -47.54
CA LEU A 8 16.78 -2.45 -47.53
C LEU A 8 17.51 -2.62 -48.87
N ILE A 9 17.47 -3.82 -49.46
CA ILE A 9 18.09 -4.10 -50.76
C ILE A 9 17.40 -3.30 -51.88
N VAL A 10 16.07 -3.31 -51.93
CA VAL A 10 15.30 -2.54 -52.92
C VAL A 10 15.59 -1.04 -52.79
N PHE A 11 15.70 -0.53 -51.56
CA PHE A 11 16.00 0.86 -51.28
C PHE A 11 17.42 1.27 -51.75
N ILE A 12 18.43 0.44 -51.46
CA ILE A 12 19.81 0.67 -51.92
C ILE A 12 19.88 0.70 -53.45
N ILE A 13 19.20 -0.25 -54.12
CA ILE A 13 19.16 -0.30 -55.58
C ILE A 13 18.50 0.96 -56.14
N ALA A 14 17.34 1.36 -55.62
CA ALA A 14 16.62 2.54 -56.10
C ALA A 14 17.44 3.84 -55.94
N ILE A 15 18.11 4.03 -54.80
CA ILE A 15 18.98 5.19 -54.57
C ILE A 15 20.20 5.15 -55.49
N GLY A 16 20.83 3.98 -55.64
CA GLY A 16 21.97 3.80 -56.54
C GLY A 16 21.63 4.14 -57.99
N THR A 17 20.48 3.66 -58.47
CA THR A 17 19.98 3.96 -59.82
C THR A 17 19.66 5.45 -60.00
N TYR A 18 19.06 6.10 -59.00
CA TYR A 18 18.76 7.54 -59.02
C TYR A 18 20.05 8.38 -59.15
N ILE A 19 21.06 8.07 -58.35
CA ILE A 19 22.35 8.78 -58.37
C ILE A 19 23.07 8.55 -59.70
N PHE A 20 23.07 7.31 -60.21
CA PHE A 20 23.73 6.96 -61.46
C PHE A 20 23.12 7.69 -62.66
N LEU A 21 21.79 7.71 -62.76
CA LEU A 21 21.07 8.42 -63.84
C LEU A 21 21.33 9.93 -63.79
N LYS A 22 21.38 10.51 -62.59
CA LYS A 22 21.52 11.96 -62.41
C LYS A 22 22.97 12.45 -62.53
N ALA A 23 23.94 11.60 -62.23
CA ALA A 23 25.36 11.93 -62.33
C ALA A 23 25.91 11.90 -63.76
N GLN A 24 25.23 11.23 -64.71
CA GLN A 24 25.62 11.11 -66.12
C GLN A 24 27.13 10.79 -66.31
N GLY A 25 27.66 9.85 -65.52
CA GLY A 25 29.06 9.43 -65.59
C GLY A 25 30.09 10.38 -64.96
N ASN A 26 29.67 11.52 -64.38
CA ASN A 26 30.59 12.41 -63.66
C ASN A 26 30.64 12.07 -62.16
N TRP A 27 31.76 11.49 -61.74
CA TRP A 27 32.01 11.07 -60.35
C TRP A 27 31.86 12.19 -59.31
N ARG A 28 32.19 13.44 -59.65
CA ARG A 28 32.00 14.58 -58.72
C ARG A 28 30.53 14.91 -58.51
N LYS A 29 29.70 14.82 -59.55
CA LYS A 29 28.24 15.02 -59.44
C LYS A 29 27.56 13.88 -58.70
N ALA A 30 28.02 12.64 -58.90
CA ALA A 30 27.53 11.47 -58.16
C ALA A 30 27.72 11.64 -56.64
N LEU A 31 28.88 12.13 -56.21
CA LEU A 31 29.19 12.34 -54.80
C LEU A 31 28.29 13.40 -54.16
N VAL A 32 28.02 14.51 -54.86
CA VAL A 32 27.13 15.58 -54.37
C VAL A 32 25.68 15.08 -54.22
N GLU A 33 25.19 14.31 -55.19
CA GLU A 33 23.83 13.76 -55.13
C GLU A 33 23.68 12.67 -54.06
N LEU A 34 24.74 11.89 -53.79
CA LEU A 34 24.78 10.94 -52.67
C LEU A 34 24.65 11.67 -51.32
N ILE A 35 25.42 12.74 -51.10
CA ILE A 35 25.35 13.53 -49.86
C ILE A 35 23.96 14.14 -49.69
N ARG A 36 23.36 14.65 -50.78
CA ARG A 36 22.02 15.24 -50.76
C ARG A 36 20.95 14.20 -50.42
N ALA A 37 21.02 13.01 -51.01
CA ALA A 37 20.11 11.91 -50.70
C ALA A 37 20.24 11.47 -49.24
N LEU A 38 21.47 11.35 -48.72
CA LEU A 38 21.73 11.03 -47.31
C LEU A 38 21.15 12.11 -46.38
N ALA A 39 21.35 13.39 -46.68
CA ALA A 39 20.82 14.49 -45.88
C ALA A 39 19.27 14.47 -45.78
N VAL A 40 18.58 14.11 -46.88
CA VAL A 40 17.12 13.96 -46.88
C VAL A 40 16.68 12.77 -46.03
N ILE A 41 17.39 11.64 -46.12
CA ILE A 41 17.10 10.44 -45.33
C ILE A 41 17.30 10.71 -43.84
N PHE A 42 18.44 11.29 -43.45
CA PHE A 42 18.70 11.68 -42.07
C PHE A 42 17.72 12.75 -41.56
N GLY A 43 17.31 13.70 -42.41
CA GLY A 43 16.27 14.68 -42.09
C GLY A 43 14.91 14.06 -41.83
N CYS A 44 14.51 13.05 -42.61
CA CYS A 44 13.27 12.31 -42.39
C CYS A 44 13.30 11.47 -41.11
N ILE A 45 14.44 10.85 -40.79
CA ILE A 45 14.63 10.08 -39.55
C ILE A 45 14.55 11.00 -38.32
N ALA A 46 15.17 12.18 -38.37
CA ALA A 46 15.10 13.17 -37.30
C ALA A 46 13.66 13.63 -37.02
N ARG A 47 12.88 13.86 -38.07
CA ARG A 47 11.46 14.27 -37.97
C ARG A 47 10.57 13.20 -37.32
N ILE A 48 10.85 11.93 -37.59
CA ILE A 48 10.16 10.80 -36.96
C ILE A 48 10.57 10.68 -35.49
N GLY A 49 11.85 10.86 -35.17
CA GLY A 49 12.37 10.86 -33.80
C GLY A 49 11.75 11.94 -32.91
N GLU A 50 11.55 13.15 -33.43
CA GLU A 50 10.87 14.24 -32.70
C GLU A 50 9.40 13.91 -32.42
N PHE A 51 8.71 13.27 -33.36
CA PHE A 51 7.30 12.89 -33.21
C PHE A 51 7.12 11.80 -32.12
N PHE A 52 7.95 10.74 -32.14
CA PHE A 52 7.93 9.70 -31.11
C PHE A 52 8.37 10.23 -29.74
N GLY A 53 9.35 11.14 -29.69
CA GLY A 53 9.78 11.80 -28.45
C GLY A 53 8.67 12.65 -27.81
N GLY A 54 7.86 13.34 -28.60
CA GLY A 54 6.70 14.10 -28.12
C GLY A 54 5.61 13.22 -27.51
N VAL A 55 5.28 12.09 -28.15
CA VAL A 55 4.30 11.12 -27.65
C VAL A 55 4.77 10.46 -26.35
N PHE A 56 6.04 10.04 -26.28
CA PHE A 56 6.62 9.47 -25.05
C PHE A 56 6.66 10.48 -23.91
N ARG A 57 6.94 11.76 -24.18
CA ARG A 57 6.96 12.80 -23.15
C ARG A 57 5.57 13.10 -22.61
N HIS A 58 4.52 13.05 -23.43
CA HIS A 58 3.14 13.19 -22.98
C HIS A 58 2.65 11.98 -22.17
N MET A 59 2.94 10.74 -22.61
CA MET A 59 2.65 9.54 -21.82
C MET A 59 3.42 9.51 -20.50
N SER A 60 4.71 9.89 -20.50
CA SER A 60 5.53 9.94 -19.30
C SER A 60 5.04 10.99 -18.30
N ASN A 61 4.62 12.16 -18.78
CA ASN A 61 4.03 13.18 -17.92
C ASN A 61 2.67 12.75 -17.34
N GLY A 62 1.85 12.02 -18.12
CA GLY A 62 0.59 11.44 -17.65
C GLY A 62 0.78 10.34 -16.61
N LEU A 63 1.77 9.45 -16.80
CA LEU A 63 2.15 8.45 -15.81
C LEU A 63 2.67 9.09 -14.53
N LYS A 64 3.47 10.16 -14.64
CA LYS A 64 4.00 10.88 -13.48
C LYS A 64 2.89 11.56 -12.66
N SER A 65 1.88 12.13 -13.31
CA SER A 65 0.74 12.72 -12.60
C SER A 65 -0.15 11.67 -11.92
N PHE A 66 -0.36 10.50 -12.54
CA PHE A 66 -1.07 9.39 -11.91
C PHE A 66 -0.32 8.82 -10.70
N ASP A 67 0.99 8.69 -10.81
CA ASP A 67 1.83 8.19 -9.72
C ASP A 67 1.88 9.19 -8.55
N GLU A 68 1.88 10.49 -8.85
CA GLU A 68 1.83 11.56 -7.84
C GLU A 68 0.45 11.65 -7.17
N GLU A 69 -0.65 11.50 -7.92
CA GLU A 69 -2.02 11.46 -7.39
C GLU A 69 -2.28 10.21 -6.52
N SER A 70 -1.81 9.03 -6.92
CA SER A 70 -1.93 7.81 -6.11
C SER A 70 -1.09 7.89 -4.82
N ASN A 71 0.10 8.48 -4.89
CA ASN A 71 0.93 8.72 -3.71
C ASN A 71 0.26 9.75 -2.77
N LEU A 72 -0.37 10.79 -3.30
CA LEU A 72 -1.13 11.76 -2.51
C LEU A 72 -2.35 11.13 -1.83
N GLU A 73 -3.08 10.26 -2.51
CA GLU A 73 -4.19 9.50 -1.90
C GLU A 73 -3.71 8.56 -0.80
N ALA A 74 -2.62 7.83 -1.03
CA ALA A 74 -2.03 6.94 -0.03
C ALA A 74 -1.53 7.70 1.22
N ILE A 75 -0.95 8.89 1.03
CA ILE A 75 -0.53 9.76 2.14
C ILE A 75 -1.74 10.26 2.93
N LYS A 76 -2.79 10.74 2.25
CA LYS A 76 -4.02 11.20 2.91
C LYS A 76 -4.70 10.09 3.69
N GLU A 77 -4.76 8.88 3.13
CA GLU A 77 -5.33 7.72 3.81
C GLU A 77 -4.54 7.38 5.08
N HIS A 78 -3.21 7.43 5.03
CA HIS A 78 -2.36 7.20 6.19
C HIS A 78 -2.51 8.32 7.26
N GLU A 79 -2.69 9.57 6.85
CA GLU A 79 -2.97 10.69 7.76
C GLU A 79 -4.33 10.54 8.44
N ASN A 80 -5.37 10.20 7.67
CA ASN A 80 -6.72 9.93 8.20
C ASN A 80 -6.69 8.79 9.23
N GLN A 81 -5.98 7.70 8.91
CA GLN A 81 -5.79 6.57 9.83
C GLN A 81 -5.10 6.98 11.13
N LYS A 82 -4.07 7.82 11.05
CA LYS A 82 -3.39 8.34 12.24
C LYS A 82 -4.29 9.24 13.09
N GLU A 83 -5.08 10.09 12.45
CA GLU A 83 -6.04 10.96 13.14
C GLU A 83 -7.14 10.15 13.83
N ASP A 84 -7.69 9.13 13.15
CA ASP A 84 -8.71 8.26 13.71
C ASP A 84 -8.20 7.40 14.87
N LEU A 85 -6.95 6.93 14.79
CA LEU A 85 -6.31 6.25 15.91
C LEU A 85 -6.14 7.20 17.12
N ALA A 86 -5.73 8.44 16.87
CA ALA A 86 -5.60 9.45 17.92
C ALA A 86 -6.97 9.78 18.56
N ARG A 87 -8.01 9.86 17.74
CA ARG A 87 -9.39 10.07 18.18
C ARG A 87 -9.89 8.89 19.02
N ALA A 88 -9.65 7.65 18.59
CA ALA A 88 -9.98 6.45 19.35
C ALA A 88 -9.31 6.47 20.73
N GLY A 89 -8.02 6.83 20.79
CA GLY A 89 -7.30 6.97 22.06
C GLY A 89 -7.90 8.02 23.00
N ARG A 90 -8.34 9.18 22.48
CA ARG A 90 -8.99 10.22 23.31
C ARG A 90 -10.33 9.75 23.87
N ILE A 91 -11.14 9.07 23.06
CA ILE A 91 -12.43 8.51 23.48
C ILE A 91 -12.20 7.47 24.59
N ILE A 92 -11.30 6.51 24.36
CA ILE A 92 -10.98 5.45 25.33
C ILE A 92 -10.46 6.05 26.64
N TYR A 93 -9.61 7.09 26.57
CA TYR A 93 -9.13 7.78 27.76
C TYR A 93 -10.27 8.34 28.61
N SER A 94 -11.23 9.00 27.98
CA SER A 94 -12.42 9.55 28.65
C SER A 94 -13.26 8.44 29.29
N GLU A 95 -13.55 7.38 28.53
CA GLU A 95 -14.38 6.26 29.01
C GLU A 95 -13.73 5.47 30.14
N PHE A 96 -12.42 5.25 30.07
CA PHE A 96 -11.69 4.62 31.16
C PHE A 96 -11.66 5.51 32.41
N GLY A 97 -11.57 6.83 32.22
CA GLY A 97 -11.73 7.80 33.31
C GLY A 97 -13.12 7.73 33.96
N ALA A 98 -14.18 7.66 33.15
CA ALA A 98 -15.55 7.50 33.63
C ALA A 98 -15.74 6.17 34.36
N LEU A 99 -15.27 5.07 33.77
CA LEU A 99 -15.33 3.73 34.35
C LEU A 99 -14.62 3.66 35.70
N ARG A 100 -13.44 4.28 35.82
CA ARG A 100 -12.69 4.39 37.07
C ARG A 100 -13.45 5.13 38.16
N ASN A 101 -14.32 6.08 37.79
CA ASN A 101 -15.11 6.83 38.76
C ASN A 101 -16.36 6.06 39.21
N SER A 102 -16.92 5.21 38.34
CA SER A 102 -18.15 4.45 38.62
C SER A 102 -17.91 3.06 39.22
N ASP A 103 -16.74 2.46 38.98
CA ASP A 103 -16.43 1.08 39.38
C ASP A 103 -15.26 1.03 40.37
N GLU A 104 -15.54 0.55 41.59
CA GLU A 104 -14.56 0.49 42.68
C GLU A 104 -13.40 -0.49 42.43
N GLN A 105 -13.61 -1.56 41.66
CA GLN A 105 -12.53 -2.48 41.29
C GLN A 105 -11.60 -1.82 40.27
N VAL A 106 -12.17 -1.21 39.22
CA VAL A 106 -11.41 -0.46 38.21
C VAL A 106 -10.66 0.69 38.87
N LYS A 107 -11.29 1.42 39.81
CA LYS A 107 -10.68 2.50 40.57
C LYS A 107 -9.42 2.10 41.33
N LYS A 108 -9.42 0.90 41.91
CA LYS A 108 -8.28 0.37 42.66
C LYS A 108 -7.15 -0.12 41.75
N LEU A 109 -7.50 -0.63 40.57
CA LEU A 109 -6.56 -1.31 39.68
C LEU A 109 -6.00 -0.41 38.59
N LEU A 110 -6.86 0.36 37.91
CA LEU A 110 -6.51 1.20 36.79
C LEU A 110 -5.90 2.52 37.28
N HIS A 111 -4.59 2.66 37.08
CA HIS A 111 -3.90 3.91 37.39
C HIS A 111 -4.12 4.93 36.28
N ASN A 112 -3.80 4.57 35.03
CA ASN A 112 -3.88 5.48 33.90
C ASN A 112 -3.98 4.77 32.54
N PHE A 113 -4.43 5.48 31.52
CA PHE A 113 -4.30 5.13 30.11
C PHE A 113 -3.58 6.27 29.38
N TYR A 114 -2.57 5.96 28.58
CA TYR A 114 -1.76 7.00 27.96
C TYR A 114 -1.12 6.55 26.65
N TYR A 115 -0.73 7.52 25.84
CA TYR A 115 0.08 7.30 24.65
C TYR A 115 1.57 7.40 25.01
N ASP A 116 2.33 6.36 24.74
CA ASP A 116 3.79 6.40 24.85
C ASP A 116 4.39 6.79 23.50
N SER A 117 4.92 8.01 23.44
CA SER A 117 5.56 8.55 22.24
C SER A 117 6.85 7.85 21.86
N LEU A 118 7.57 7.24 22.81
CA LEU A 118 8.82 6.54 22.53
C LEU A 118 8.59 5.23 21.78
N SER A 119 7.57 4.46 22.21
CA SER A 119 7.21 3.21 21.55
C SER A 119 6.08 3.37 20.53
N ASN A 120 5.53 4.58 20.38
CA ASN A 120 4.42 4.90 19.48
C ASN A 120 3.20 3.98 19.71
N THR A 121 2.90 3.68 20.98
CA THR A 121 1.82 2.76 21.37
C THR A 121 1.00 3.29 22.54
N TYR A 122 -0.29 2.94 22.58
CA TYR A 122 -1.14 3.17 23.73
C TYR A 122 -0.89 2.12 24.82
N LYS A 123 -0.93 2.56 26.07
CA LYS A 123 -0.61 1.75 27.23
C LYS A 123 -1.60 1.97 28.36
N ILE A 124 -1.84 0.92 29.12
CA ILE A 124 -2.60 0.94 30.36
C ILE A 124 -1.62 0.69 31.51
N ALA A 125 -1.64 1.57 32.50
CA ALA A 125 -0.92 1.41 33.75
C ALA A 125 -1.86 0.89 34.83
N PHE A 126 -1.44 -0.19 35.48
CA PHE A 126 -2.12 -0.79 36.62
C PHE A 126 -1.32 -0.55 37.90
N ALA A 127 -2.04 -0.27 38.98
CA ALA A 127 -1.49 0.09 40.28
C ALA A 127 -0.71 -1.04 40.97
N ARG A 128 -1.07 -2.30 40.69
CA ARG A 128 -0.47 -3.48 41.33
C ARG A 128 -0.53 -4.71 40.45
N PHE A 129 0.18 -5.75 40.89
CA PHE A 129 0.02 -7.10 40.38
C PHE A 129 -1.42 -7.59 40.58
N MET A 130 -1.90 -8.38 39.63
CA MET A 130 -3.23 -8.98 39.63
C MET A 130 -3.09 -10.48 39.44
N GLU A 131 -3.91 -11.23 40.17
CA GLU A 131 -4.06 -12.66 39.92
C GLU A 131 -4.69 -12.91 38.54
N ILE A 132 -4.52 -14.11 38.00
CA ILE A 132 -4.91 -14.44 36.62
C ILE A 132 -6.39 -14.12 36.35
N SER A 133 -7.28 -14.54 37.25
CA SER A 133 -8.73 -14.32 37.13
C SER A 133 -9.11 -12.83 37.21
N GLU A 134 -8.50 -12.08 38.14
CA GLU A 134 -8.70 -10.64 38.27
C GLU A 134 -8.21 -9.90 37.01
N ARG A 135 -7.04 -10.30 36.51
CA ARG A 135 -6.43 -9.76 35.29
C ARG A 135 -7.31 -10.00 34.06
N GLU A 136 -7.81 -11.22 33.87
CA GLU A 136 -8.67 -11.54 32.73
C GLU A 136 -10.01 -10.80 32.80
N GLY A 137 -10.60 -10.73 33.99
CA GLY A 137 -11.83 -9.98 34.22
C GLY A 137 -11.68 -8.49 33.90
N ILE A 138 -10.64 -7.83 34.43
CA ILE A 138 -10.44 -6.40 34.19
C ILE A 138 -10.07 -6.12 32.73
N ILE A 139 -9.24 -6.95 32.10
CA ILE A 139 -8.86 -6.78 30.69
C ILE A 139 -10.07 -6.95 29.78
N SER A 140 -10.88 -7.98 30.01
CA SER A 140 -12.10 -8.21 29.23
C SER A 140 -13.03 -7.01 29.32
N LYS A 141 -13.27 -6.51 30.55
CA LYS A 141 -14.11 -5.33 30.79
C LYS A 141 -13.57 -4.07 30.12
N LEU A 142 -12.27 -3.80 30.25
CA LEU A 142 -11.63 -2.64 29.60
C LEU A 142 -11.71 -2.73 28.08
N ARG A 143 -11.54 -3.93 27.52
CA ARG A 143 -11.65 -4.16 26.07
C ARG A 143 -13.09 -3.97 25.58
N GLU A 144 -14.08 -4.45 26.31
CA GLU A 144 -15.50 -4.27 26.01
C GLU A 144 -15.89 -2.80 25.99
N VAL A 145 -15.53 -2.06 27.05
CA VAL A 145 -15.80 -0.62 27.17
C VAL A 145 -15.10 0.14 26.05
N ALA A 146 -13.82 -0.15 25.79
CA ALA A 146 -13.07 0.49 24.71
C ALA A 146 -13.74 0.25 23.35
N ASN A 147 -14.01 -1.00 22.99
CA ASN A 147 -14.60 -1.34 21.69
C ASN A 147 -16.02 -0.82 21.51
N SER A 148 -16.81 -0.77 22.58
CA SER A 148 -18.15 -0.16 22.55
C SER A 148 -18.05 1.35 22.30
N ALA A 149 -17.08 2.02 22.91
CA ALA A 149 -16.89 3.45 22.77
C ALA A 149 -16.38 3.88 21.39
N ILE A 150 -15.60 3.02 20.72
CA ILE A 150 -15.07 3.28 19.38
C ILE A 150 -15.79 2.46 18.30
N ALA A 151 -17.06 2.12 18.53
CA ALA A 151 -17.87 1.35 17.58
C ALA A 151 -17.96 2.01 16.19
N ASP A 152 -17.98 3.35 16.14
CA ASP A 152 -18.02 4.13 14.90
C ASP A 152 -16.62 4.49 14.33
N ASN A 153 -15.53 4.07 14.98
CA ASN A 153 -14.16 4.34 14.53
C ASN A 153 -13.68 3.28 13.53
N MET A 154 -12.69 3.60 12.69
CA MET A 154 -12.05 2.64 11.78
C MET A 154 -11.30 1.51 12.51
N TYR A 155 -10.85 1.77 13.74
CA TYR A 155 -10.11 0.84 14.57
C TYR A 155 -11.01 0.10 15.56
N TYR A 156 -10.49 -1.04 16.03
CA TYR A 156 -10.95 -1.72 17.23
C TYR A 156 -9.74 -2.16 18.06
N VAL A 157 -9.94 -2.36 19.36
CA VAL A 157 -8.95 -2.95 20.26
C VAL A 157 -8.93 -4.47 20.05
N ALA A 158 -7.90 -4.92 19.34
CA ALA A 158 -7.65 -6.31 19.04
C ALA A 158 -7.12 -7.06 20.27
N GLU A 159 -6.21 -6.42 21.02
CA GLU A 159 -5.60 -7.05 22.20
C GLU A 159 -5.21 -5.99 23.24
N ILE A 160 -5.33 -6.36 24.51
CA ILE A 160 -4.65 -5.70 25.62
C ILE A 160 -3.70 -6.74 26.20
N THR A 161 -2.39 -6.48 26.10
CA THR A 161 -1.39 -7.47 26.53
C THR A 161 -1.47 -7.71 28.03
N SER A 162 -0.96 -8.85 28.49
CA SER A 162 -0.82 -9.09 29.94
C SER A 162 0.03 -7.99 30.61
N PRO A 163 -0.37 -7.48 31.80
CA PRO A 163 0.36 -6.44 32.49
C PRO A 163 1.71 -6.97 32.97
N GLN A 164 2.78 -6.23 32.66
CA GLN A 164 4.14 -6.58 33.07
C GLN A 164 4.77 -5.43 33.84
N LEU A 165 5.53 -5.74 34.89
CA LEU A 165 6.31 -4.73 35.61
C LEU A 165 7.41 -4.22 34.68
N ALA A 166 7.37 -2.93 34.34
CA ALA A 166 8.36 -2.32 33.47
C ALA A 166 9.33 -1.45 34.29
N ASN A 167 10.63 -1.53 33.96
CA ASN A 167 11.65 -0.73 34.64
C ASN A 167 11.40 0.77 34.43
N GLY A 168 11.58 1.57 35.49
CA GLY A 168 11.39 3.03 35.44
C GLY A 168 9.95 3.52 35.53
N THR A 169 8.97 2.63 35.77
CA THR A 169 7.54 2.99 35.89
C THR A 169 7.08 3.28 37.32
N GLY A 170 8.00 3.33 38.30
CA GLY A 170 7.63 3.61 39.70
C GLY A 170 6.81 2.49 40.37
N GLY A 171 6.87 1.26 39.85
CA GLY A 171 6.15 0.11 40.41
C GLY A 171 4.83 -0.24 39.71
N TYR A 172 4.48 0.47 38.63
CA TYR A 172 3.27 0.18 37.86
C TYR A 172 3.44 -0.99 36.88
N TYR A 173 2.35 -1.74 36.69
CA TYR A 173 2.28 -2.83 35.73
C TYR A 173 1.68 -2.31 34.43
N ILE A 174 2.37 -2.53 33.32
CA ILE A 174 2.04 -1.92 32.03
C ILE A 174 1.52 -2.97 31.06
N SER A 175 0.37 -2.68 30.46
CA SER A 175 -0.17 -3.39 29.30
C SER A 175 -0.09 -2.49 28.08
N LYS A 176 0.20 -3.07 26.91
CA LYS A 176 0.06 -2.42 25.62
C LYS A 176 -1.35 -2.65 25.09
N VAL A 177 -1.90 -1.64 24.43
CA VAL A 177 -3.17 -1.72 23.71
C VAL A 177 -2.87 -1.79 22.23
N ILE A 178 -3.27 -2.90 21.60
CA ILE A 178 -3.04 -3.18 20.20
C ILE A 178 -4.35 -2.89 19.46
N PHE A 179 -4.29 -1.95 18.55
CA PHE A 179 -5.38 -1.60 17.64
C PHE A 179 -5.20 -2.31 16.32
N ASP A 180 -6.30 -2.71 15.71
CA ASP A 180 -6.33 -3.20 14.33
C ASP A 180 -7.46 -2.51 13.56
N LEU A 181 -7.34 -2.45 12.25
CA LEU A 181 -8.36 -1.88 11.37
C LEU A 181 -9.50 -2.87 11.21
N LYS A 182 -10.75 -2.38 11.27
CA LYS A 182 -11.94 -3.22 11.03
C LYS A 182 -11.92 -3.85 9.63
N SER A 183 -11.42 -3.11 8.63
CA SER A 183 -11.22 -3.62 7.27
C SER A 183 -10.28 -4.83 7.19
N ASN A 184 -9.25 -4.90 8.05
CA ASN A 184 -8.37 -6.08 8.13
C ASN A 184 -9.12 -7.30 8.66
N ASN A 185 -9.99 -7.11 9.65
CA ASN A 185 -10.81 -8.19 10.17
C ASN A 185 -11.81 -8.71 9.13
N GLU A 186 -12.50 -7.83 8.41
CA GLU A 186 -13.40 -8.21 7.32
C GLU A 186 -12.66 -8.98 6.20
N GLN A 187 -11.46 -8.53 5.81
CA GLN A 187 -10.65 -9.25 4.84
C GLN A 187 -10.18 -10.62 5.36
N ARG A 188 -9.96 -10.75 6.66
CA ARG A 188 -9.62 -12.03 7.28
C ARG A 188 -10.80 -12.99 7.25
N GLU A 189 -11.99 -12.52 7.60
CA GLU A 189 -13.24 -13.31 7.55
C GLU A 189 -13.57 -13.74 6.11
N ARG A 190 -13.42 -12.86 5.12
CA ARG A 190 -13.59 -13.21 3.70
C ARG A 190 -12.60 -14.29 3.24
N ARG A 191 -11.33 -14.22 3.66
CA ARG A 191 -10.33 -15.25 3.36
C ARG A 191 -10.68 -16.59 4.01
N LEU A 192 -11.14 -16.56 5.25
CA LEU A 192 -11.56 -17.78 5.96
C LEU A 192 -12.78 -18.42 5.28
N ALA A 193 -13.79 -17.64 4.91
CA ALA A 193 -14.96 -18.13 4.19
C ALA A 193 -14.58 -18.78 2.84
N GLN A 194 -13.68 -18.15 2.07
CA GLN A 194 -13.17 -18.73 0.82
C GLN A 194 -12.40 -20.03 1.02
N HIS A 195 -11.68 -20.18 2.14
CA HIS A 195 -11.00 -21.43 2.47
C HIS A 195 -12.01 -22.53 2.86
N THR A 196 -13.02 -22.22 3.66
CA THR A 196 -14.07 -23.17 4.02
C THR A 196 -14.90 -23.62 2.81
N GLU A 197 -15.21 -22.72 1.87
CA GLU A 197 -15.88 -23.06 0.60
C GLU A 197 -15.04 -23.99 -0.28
N ARG A 198 -13.71 -23.79 -0.35
CA ARG A 198 -12.81 -24.69 -1.09
C ARG A 198 -12.71 -26.06 -0.44
N GLU A 199 -12.62 -26.13 0.89
CA GLU A 199 -12.60 -27.40 1.62
C GLU A 199 -13.92 -28.18 1.43
N HIS A 200 -15.08 -27.50 1.43
CA HIS A 200 -16.37 -28.17 1.16
C HIS A 200 -16.49 -28.62 -0.31
N SER A 201 -16.02 -27.82 -1.26
CA SER A 201 -15.99 -28.20 -2.68
C SER A 201 -15.07 -29.38 -2.97
N GLU A 202 -13.96 -29.53 -2.24
CA GLU A 202 -13.07 -30.69 -2.36
C GLU A 202 -13.70 -31.95 -1.77
N VAL A 203 -14.41 -31.85 -0.64
CA VAL A 203 -15.11 -33.00 -0.03
C VAL A 203 -16.28 -33.50 -0.89
N ASP A 204 -17.11 -32.61 -1.43
CA ASP A 204 -18.21 -32.97 -2.35
C ASP A 204 -17.69 -33.62 -3.64
N SER A 205 -16.48 -33.23 -4.09
CA SER A 205 -15.85 -33.82 -5.28
C SER A 205 -15.32 -35.24 -5.04
N VAL A 206 -14.95 -35.59 -3.80
CA VAL A 206 -14.49 -36.94 -3.44
C VAL A 206 -15.67 -37.88 -3.25
N GLU A 207 -16.79 -37.40 -2.71
CA GLU A 207 -18.00 -38.21 -2.52
C GLU A 207 -18.67 -38.57 -3.86
N SER A 208 -18.60 -37.69 -4.88
CA SER A 208 -19.15 -37.98 -6.23
C SER A 208 -18.34 -38.96 -7.08
N VAL A 209 -17.12 -39.33 -6.67
CA VAL A 209 -16.28 -40.32 -7.36
C VAL A 209 -16.46 -41.73 -6.79
N MET A 210 -17.18 -41.87 -5.67
CA MET A 210 -17.44 -43.14 -5.01
C MET A 210 -18.82 -43.76 -5.31
N ASP A 211 -19.64 -43.14 -6.16
CA ASP A 211 -20.92 -43.68 -6.67
C ASP A 211 -20.84 -44.14 -8.14
#